data_AF-S9PL25-F1
#
_entry.id   AF-S9PL25-F1
#
_cell.length_a   1.000
_cell.length_b   1.000
_cell.length_c   1.000
_cell.angle_alpha   90.00
_cell.angle_beta   90.00
_cell.angle_gamma   90.00
#
_symmetry.space_group_name_H-M   'P 1'
#
loop_
_entity.id
_entity.type
_entity.pdbx_description
1 polymer ?
#
loop_
_entity_poly.entity_id
_entity_poly.type
_entity_poly.pdbx_seq_one_letter_code
_entity_poly.pdbx_strand_id
1 'polypeptide(L)'
;MWLHPRALITSLEAMISEDTDLRQLTADLKHMLPPGEPVGYLRGKAFMRDLLVTTKGFSQLEAEELIDTLELNGFLRFLGNPTERSMADAHWEISPHA
;
A
#
# COMPACT_ATOMS: atom_id res chain seq x y z
N MET A 1 1.68 37.39 4.46
CA MET A 1 1.28 36.25 5.32
C MET A 1 1.02 35.08 4.37
N TRP A 2 2.03 34.24 4.16
CA TRP A 2 1.98 33.17 3.15
C TRP A 2 1.68 31.84 3.85
N LEU A 3 0.60 31.17 3.41
CA LEU A 3 0.22 29.84 3.86
C LEU A 3 1.30 28.84 3.39
N HIS A 4 1.95 28.18 4.34
CA HIS A 4 2.91 27.11 4.05
C HIS A 4 2.13 25.82 3.70
N PRO A 5 2.35 25.19 2.54
CA PRO A 5 1.73 23.90 2.21
C PRO A 5 2.32 22.69 2.96
N ARG A 6 3.15 22.92 4.00
CA ARG A 6 3.88 21.87 4.74
C ARG A 6 3.08 21.19 5.86
N ALA A 7 1.81 21.55 6.07
CA ALA A 7 1.01 20.98 7.17
C ALA A 7 0.38 19.62 6.84
N LEU A 8 0.24 19.27 5.56
CA LEU A 8 -0.43 18.03 5.14
C LEU A 8 0.49 16.81 5.17
N ILE A 9 1.80 17.00 4.95
CA ILE A 9 2.78 15.89 4.98
C ILE A 9 3.00 15.40 6.43
N THR A 10 3.06 16.32 7.40
CA THR A 10 3.33 15.97 8.81
C THR A 10 2.18 15.23 9.50
N SER A 11 0.96 15.27 8.97
CA SER A 11 -0.18 14.54 9.55
C SER A 11 -0.27 13.09 9.07
N LEU A 12 0.20 12.80 7.85
CA LEU A 12 0.24 11.43 7.30
C LEU A 12 1.32 10.59 8.02
N GLU A 13 2.48 11.19 8.30
CA GLU A 13 3.57 10.58 9.07
C GLU A 13 3.17 10.26 10.52
N ALA A 14 2.18 10.96 11.09
CA ALA A 14 1.73 10.73 12.46
C ALA A 14 0.65 9.63 12.57
N MET A 15 -0.14 9.39 11.50
CA MET A 15 -1.19 8.36 11.47
C MET A 15 -0.65 6.98 11.07
N ILE A 16 0.32 6.93 10.16
CA ILE A 16 1.16 5.74 9.97
C ILE A 16 2.14 5.74 11.14
N SER A 17 1.69 5.24 12.28
CA SER A 17 2.36 5.28 13.58
C SER A 17 3.90 5.26 13.46
N GLU A 18 4.58 6.12 14.23
CA GLU A 18 6.06 6.17 14.32
C GLU A 18 6.71 4.80 14.64
N ASP A 19 5.91 3.80 15.04
CA ASP A 19 6.30 2.42 15.36
C ASP A 19 6.03 1.41 14.22
N THR A 20 5.40 1.82 13.12
CA THR A 20 5.02 0.89 12.03
C THR A 20 6.25 0.51 11.21
N ASP A 21 6.81 -0.67 11.47
CA ASP A 21 7.85 -1.25 10.63
C ASP A 21 7.26 -1.67 9.27
N LEU A 22 7.45 -0.82 8.26
CA LEU A 22 6.99 -1.05 6.88
C LEU A 22 7.57 -2.35 6.29
N ARG A 23 8.78 -2.77 6.67
CA ARG A 23 9.37 -4.02 6.19
C ARG A 23 8.62 -5.21 6.75
N GLN A 24 8.34 -5.20 8.05
CA GLN A 24 7.57 -6.27 8.69
C GLN A 24 6.13 -6.31 8.15
N LEU A 25 5.49 -5.16 7.96
CA LEU A 25 4.16 -5.08 7.37
C LEU A 25 4.12 -5.64 5.94
N THR A 26 5.15 -5.36 5.12
CA THR A 26 5.28 -5.90 3.77
C THR A 26 5.46 -7.42 3.77
N ALA A 27 6.26 -7.94 4.70
CA ALA A 27 6.46 -9.38 4.86
C ALA A 27 5.15 -10.07 5.28
N ASP A 28 4.43 -9.49 6.24
CA ASP A 28 3.14 -10.00 6.69
C ASP A 28 2.12 -9.99 5.55
N LEU A 29 2.05 -8.89 4.79
CA LEU A 29 1.17 -8.75 3.63
C LEU A 29 1.43 -9.86 2.61
N LYS A 30 2.71 -10.10 2.27
CA LYS A 30 3.11 -11.18 1.36
C LYS A 30 2.66 -12.56 1.84
N HIS A 31 2.73 -12.83 3.14
CA HIS A 31 2.30 -14.10 3.72
C HIS A 31 0.78 -14.28 3.76
N MET A 32 0.01 -13.18 3.78
CA MET A 32 -1.46 -13.23 3.77
C MET A 32 -2.05 -13.43 2.37
N LEU A 33 -1.27 -13.20 1.31
CA LEU A 33 -1.78 -13.31 -0.05
C LEU A 33 -2.06 -14.77 -0.44
N PRO A 34 -3.26 -15.07 -0.99
CA PRO A 34 -3.53 -16.37 -1.54
C PRO A 34 -2.70 -16.61 -2.81
N PRO A 35 -2.48 -17.88 -3.21
CA PRO A 35 -1.84 -18.19 -4.48
C PRO A 35 -2.62 -17.59 -5.66
N GLY A 36 -1.91 -17.04 -6.64
CA GLY A 36 -2.51 -16.28 -7.74
C GLY A 36 -2.77 -14.81 -7.38
N GLU A 37 -1.77 -14.18 -6.75
CA GLU A 37 -1.67 -12.78 -6.30
C GLU A 37 -2.56 -11.77 -7.06
N PRO A 38 -3.06 -10.73 -6.38
CA PRO A 38 -4.08 -9.88 -6.95
C PRO A 38 -3.56 -9.21 -8.22
N VAL A 39 -4.36 -9.28 -9.28
CA VAL A 39 -4.03 -8.74 -10.59
C VAL A 39 -4.71 -7.39 -10.83
N GLY A 40 -4.03 -6.56 -11.62
CA GLY A 40 -4.48 -5.21 -11.97
C GLY A 40 -4.22 -4.19 -10.87
N TYR A 41 -4.06 -2.93 -11.28
CA TYR A 41 -3.60 -1.86 -10.38
C TYR A 41 -4.62 -1.55 -9.27
N LEU A 42 -5.79 -1.02 -9.62
CA LEU A 42 -6.81 -0.62 -8.64
C LEU A 42 -7.37 -1.82 -7.84
N ARG A 43 -7.53 -2.98 -8.50
CA ARG A 43 -7.99 -4.20 -7.85
C ARG A 43 -6.94 -4.73 -6.86
N GLY A 44 -5.66 -4.69 -7.23
CA GLY A 44 -4.56 -5.01 -6.32
C GLY A 44 -4.54 -4.14 -5.09
N LYS A 45 -4.62 -2.82 -5.26
CA LYS A 45 -4.64 -1.89 -4.11
C LYS A 45 -5.85 -2.12 -3.21
N ALA A 46 -7.05 -2.25 -3.77
CA ALA A 46 -8.26 -2.52 -3.00
C ALA A 46 -8.15 -3.84 -2.23
N PHE A 47 -7.64 -4.91 -2.86
CA PHE A 47 -7.48 -6.20 -2.20
C PHE A 47 -6.48 -6.16 -1.04
N MET A 48 -5.32 -5.54 -1.23
CA MET A 48 -4.31 -5.40 -0.18
C MET A 48 -4.81 -4.52 0.97
N ARG A 49 -5.53 -3.43 0.67
CA ARG A 49 -6.20 -2.59 1.68
C ARG A 49 -7.22 -3.41 2.48
N ASP A 50 -8.09 -4.14 1.80
CA ASP A 50 -9.13 -4.93 2.46
C ASP A 50 -8.51 -6.02 3.35
N LEU A 51 -7.39 -6.63 2.95
CA LEU A 51 -6.62 -7.56 3.79
C LEU A 51 -6.08 -6.93 5.07
N LEU A 52 -5.55 -5.71 4.99
CA LEU A 52 -5.07 -4.96 6.16
C LEU A 52 -6.22 -4.66 7.12
N VAL A 53 -7.37 -4.24 6.60
CA VAL A 53 -8.58 -3.99 7.40
C VAL A 53 -9.04 -5.29 8.08
N THR A 54 -9.19 -6.38 7.34
CA THR A 54 -9.76 -7.62 7.89
C THR A 54 -8.83 -8.35 8.84
N THR A 55 -7.52 -8.32 8.59
CA THR A 55 -6.57 -9.20 9.29
C THR A 55 -5.80 -8.48 10.39
N LYS A 56 -5.55 -7.18 10.23
CA LYS A 56 -4.79 -6.37 11.19
C LYS A 56 -5.66 -5.34 11.92
N GLY A 57 -6.91 -5.13 11.49
CA GLY A 57 -7.87 -4.27 12.16
C GLY A 57 -7.69 -2.77 11.90
N PHE A 58 -6.90 -2.40 10.89
CA PHE A 58 -6.77 -1.00 10.45
C PHE A 58 -8.12 -0.44 9.97
N SER A 59 -8.32 0.86 10.10
CA SER A 59 -9.44 1.50 9.42
C SER A 59 -9.23 1.50 7.89
N GLN A 60 -10.32 1.71 7.14
CA GLN A 60 -10.28 1.77 5.68
C GLN A 60 -9.30 2.87 5.18
N LEU A 61 -9.32 4.04 5.83
CA LEU A 61 -8.44 5.16 5.46
C LEU A 61 -6.98 4.84 5.75
N GLU A 62 -6.68 4.37 6.98
CA GLU A 62 -5.30 4.02 7.37
C GLU A 62 -4.73 2.93 6.46
N ALA A 63 -5.52 1.90 6.14
CA ALA A 63 -5.09 0.84 5.24
C ALA A 63 -4.81 1.36 3.83
N GLU A 64 -5.62 2.29 3.32
CA GLU A 64 -5.42 2.90 1.99
C GLU A 64 -4.14 3.73 1.96
N GLU A 65 -3.94 4.58 2.96
CA GLU A 65 -2.73 5.41 3.11
C GLU A 65 -1.47 4.56 3.29
N LEU A 66 -1.56 3.42 4.01
CA LEU A 66 -0.46 2.46 4.14
C LEU A 66 -0.11 1.80 2.79
N ILE A 67 -1.10 1.36 2.01
CA ILE A 67 -0.83 0.77 0.69
C ILE A 67 -0.14 1.77 -0.24
N ASP A 68 -0.63 3.01 -0.29
CA ASP A 68 0.00 4.07 -1.09
C ASP A 68 1.41 4.39 -0.59
N THR A 69 1.64 4.37 0.72
CA THR A 69 2.96 4.59 1.32
C THR A 69 3.93 3.45 0.98
N LEU A 70 3.50 2.19 1.08
CA LEU A 70 4.31 1.03 0.71
C LEU A 70 4.67 1.05 -0.78
N GLU A 71 3.74 1.46 -1.64
CA GLU A 71 3.99 1.66 -3.08
C GLU A 71 5.01 2.79 -3.32
N LEU A 72 4.82 3.96 -2.70
CA LEU A 72 5.71 5.11 -2.82
C LEU A 72 7.15 4.78 -2.40
N ASN A 73 7.31 3.96 -1.36
CA ASN A 73 8.61 3.53 -0.83
C ASN A 73 9.19 2.29 -1.56
N GLY A 74 8.50 1.75 -2.56
CA GLY A 74 8.99 0.64 -3.39
C GLY A 74 8.81 -0.76 -2.78
N PHE A 75 8.14 -0.88 -1.63
CA PHE A 75 7.80 -2.18 -1.02
C PHE A 75 6.76 -2.95 -1.84
N LEU A 76 5.84 -2.21 -2.47
CA LEU A 76 4.89 -2.71 -3.45
C LEU A 76 5.23 -2.13 -4.81
N ARG A 77 5.32 -2.98 -5.83
CA ARG A 77 5.59 -2.54 -7.19
C ARG A 77 4.62 -3.19 -8.16
N PHE A 78 3.79 -2.38 -8.81
CA PHE A 78 2.98 -2.87 -9.91
C PHE A 78 3.88 -3.14 -11.12
N LEU A 79 3.81 -4.35 -11.69
CA LEU A 79 4.66 -4.76 -12.83
C LEU A 79 4.03 -4.41 -14.19
N GLY A 80 2.79 -3.91 -14.22
CA GLY A 80 2.12 -3.42 -15.42
C GLY A 80 2.23 -1.91 -15.60
N ASN A 81 1.53 -1.36 -16.62
CA ASN A 81 1.40 0.07 -16.81
C ASN A 81 0.13 0.60 -16.07
N PRO A 82 0.26 1.43 -15.03
CA PRO A 82 -0.89 1.94 -14.26
C PRO A 82 -1.72 2.98 -15.03
N THR A 83 -1.18 3.56 -16.11
CA THR A 83 -1.89 4.55 -16.96
C THR A 83 -2.76 3.89 -18.03
N GLU A 84 -2.56 2.60 -18.28
CA GLU A 84 -3.40 1.81 -19.18
C GLU A 84 -4.63 1.33 -18.43
N ARG A 85 -5.81 1.62 -18.98
CA ARG A 85 -7.08 1.10 -18.41
C ARG A 85 -7.08 -0.42 -18.56
N SER A 86 -6.81 -1.10 -17.45
CA SER A 86 -7.01 -2.54 -17.24
C SER A 86 -6.32 -3.46 -18.24
N MET A 87 -5.00 -3.60 -18.14
CA MET A 87 -4.38 -4.92 -18.35
C MET A 87 -4.73 -5.75 -17.12
N ALA A 88 -5.81 -6.52 -17.21
CA ALA A 88 -6.43 -7.24 -16.09
C ALA A 88 -5.52 -8.32 -15.48
N ASP A 89 -4.38 -8.63 -16.11
CA ASP A 89 -3.52 -9.77 -15.77
C ASP A 89 -2.13 -9.36 -15.24
N ALA A 90 -1.84 -8.06 -15.11
CA ALA A 90 -0.55 -7.62 -14.59
C ALA A 90 -0.44 -7.83 -13.08
N HIS A 91 0.68 -8.42 -12.65
CA HIS A 91 0.97 -8.79 -11.26
C HIS A 91 1.63 -7.66 -10.47
N TRP A 92 1.70 -7.86 -9.14
CA TRP A 92 2.44 -7.03 -8.20
C TRP A 92 3.68 -7.76 -7.71
N GLU A 93 4.79 -7.07 -7.59
CA GLU A 93 5.95 -7.52 -6.82
C GLU A 93 5.86 -6.96 -5.40
N ILE A 94 6.10 -7.82 -4.42
CA ILE A 94 6.02 -7.48 -2.99
C ILE A 94 7.32 -7.92 -2.33
N SER A 95 8.13 -6.94 -1.91
CA SER A 95 9.49 -7.17 -1.43
C SER A 95 9.77 -6.35 -0.16
N PRO A 96 10.02 -6.99 1.00
CA PRO A 96 10.39 -6.28 2.23
C PRO A 96 11.83 -5.71 2.18
N HIS A 97 12.59 -6.01 1.12
CA HIS A 97 13.99 -5.60 0.93
C HIS A 97 14.17 -4.46 -0.08
N ALA A 98 13.09 -3.71 -0.35
CA ALA A 98 13.15 -2.46 -1.11
C ALA A 98 14.24 -1.51 -0.58
#